data_AF-A0A949KVP6-F1
#
_entry.id   AF-A0A949KVP6-F1
#
_cell.length_a   1.000
_cell.length_b   1.000
_cell.length_c   1.000
_cell.angle_alpha   90.00
_cell.angle_beta   90.00
_cell.angle_gamma   90.00
#
_symmetry.space_group_name_H-M   'P 1'
#
loop_
_entity.id
_entity.type
_entity.pdbx_description
1 polymer ?
#
loop_
_entity_poly.entity_id
_entity_poly.type
_entity_poly.pdbx_seq_one_letter_code
_entity_poly.pdbx_strand_id
1 'polypeptide(L)'
;MRRCVFCLILMLCCALPVFADQRVEMAVDGGEGQPPFLDRAFDAALAQEIEAVLGTSLAPSRTKSLMEILGRERDILILGYSEASTAAGAEAVNATEATRTLVVRIDGAGLRNRLRDLGVMFTARASSPYVLQLSGVEPSRTMRLGALQELSGLAPTPAGGQDTPVLTLSQLGAWSAVLTLGEWRSSHTAKTLDEVWLAVWKDYFSRPGLAVQGESGLLVRVSGWLSSMGPMEFDRLMDSWREEVQHKTLVGVEMDGPGMVGVWRVQTRSRDALTKRLAGAAKAQGLTVEIR
;
A
#
# COMPACT_ATOMS: atom_id res chain seq x y z
N MET A 1 14.70 14.14 -57.20
CA MET A 1 13.94 14.88 -56.18
C MET A 1 12.83 13.99 -55.63
N ARG A 2 12.91 13.59 -54.35
CA ARG A 2 11.78 13.28 -53.43
C ARG A 2 12.38 12.71 -52.15
N ARG A 3 12.44 13.56 -51.11
CA ARG A 3 12.86 13.21 -49.75
C ARG A 3 11.64 12.63 -49.03
N CYS A 4 11.69 11.36 -48.61
CA CYS A 4 10.72 10.78 -47.69
C CYS A 4 11.10 11.19 -46.27
N VAL A 5 10.36 12.15 -45.72
CA VAL A 5 10.39 12.52 -44.30
C VAL A 5 9.59 11.45 -43.55
N PHE A 6 10.27 10.64 -42.75
CA PHE A 6 9.64 9.71 -41.82
C PHE A 6 9.21 10.51 -40.58
N CYS A 7 7.92 10.78 -40.44
CA CYS A 7 7.35 11.36 -39.23
C CYS A 7 7.38 10.33 -38.10
N LEU A 8 8.27 10.55 -37.14
CA LEU A 8 8.33 9.84 -35.88
C LEU A 8 7.20 10.36 -34.98
N ILE A 9 6.07 9.64 -34.94
CA ILE A 9 4.99 9.91 -33.99
C ILE A 9 5.45 9.37 -32.64
N LEU A 10 5.94 10.28 -31.79
CA LEU A 10 6.22 10.03 -30.38
C LEU A 10 4.87 9.81 -29.67
N MET A 11 4.48 8.54 -29.50
CA MET A 11 3.28 8.19 -28.73
C MET A 11 3.60 8.40 -27.25
N LEU A 12 3.25 9.59 -26.76
CA LEU A 12 3.30 9.95 -25.35
C LEU A 12 2.24 9.12 -24.61
N CYS A 13 2.63 7.96 -24.09
CA CYS A 13 1.81 7.21 -23.13
C CYS A 13 1.65 8.04 -21.87
N CYS A 14 0.59 8.85 -21.80
CA CYS A 14 0.12 9.43 -20.55
C CYS A 14 -0.25 8.26 -19.61
N ALA A 15 0.60 8.02 -18.61
CA ALA A 15 0.23 7.26 -17.43
C ALA A 15 -0.90 8.03 -16.75
N LEU A 16 -2.16 7.66 -17.05
CA LEU A 16 -3.28 8.19 -16.31
C LEU A 16 -3.16 7.67 -14.88
N PRO A 17 -3.07 8.54 -13.87
CA PRO A 17 -3.12 8.10 -12.48
C PRO A 17 -4.40 7.31 -12.25
N VAL A 18 -4.24 6.09 -11.71
CA VAL A 18 -5.36 5.27 -11.26
C VAL A 18 -5.87 5.91 -9.97
N PHE A 19 -7.04 6.53 -10.03
CA PHE A 19 -7.73 7.09 -8.87
C PHE A 19 -8.64 6.03 -8.27
N ALA A 20 -8.75 6.03 -6.94
CA ALA A 20 -9.72 5.21 -6.24
C ALA A 20 -10.93 6.08 -5.90
N ASP A 21 -12.10 5.71 -6.43
CA ASP A 21 -13.37 6.33 -6.07
C ASP A 21 -14.01 5.49 -4.97
N GLN A 22 -14.05 6.01 -3.74
CA GLN A 22 -14.67 5.35 -2.59
C GLN A 22 -16.08 5.87 -2.38
N ARG A 23 -17.03 4.94 -2.31
CA ARG A 23 -18.45 5.26 -2.07
C ARG A 23 -18.77 5.02 -0.60
N VAL A 24 -19.07 6.09 0.12
CA VAL A 24 -19.42 6.05 1.53
C VAL A 24 -20.87 6.45 1.71
N GLU A 25 -21.62 5.65 2.45
CA GLU A 25 -22.98 5.97 2.89
C GLU A 25 -22.95 6.22 4.40
N MET A 26 -23.45 7.37 4.83
CA MET A 26 -23.47 7.73 6.25
C MET A 26 -24.79 8.37 6.64
N ALA A 27 -25.20 8.14 7.88
CA ALA A 27 -26.30 8.87 8.51
C ALA A 27 -25.88 10.32 8.78
N VAL A 28 -26.77 11.25 8.47
CA VAL A 28 -26.65 12.66 8.86
C VAL A 28 -27.17 12.78 10.28
N ASP A 29 -26.33 13.28 11.18
CA ASP A 29 -26.78 13.54 12.55
C ASP A 29 -27.72 14.75 12.55
N GLY A 30 -28.81 14.66 13.31
CA GLY A 30 -29.84 15.70 13.35
C GLY A 30 -29.25 17.06 13.76
N GLY A 31 -29.20 18.01 12.82
CA GLY A 31 -28.63 19.35 13.04
C GLY A 31 -27.15 19.50 12.67
N GLU A 32 -26.52 18.46 12.13
CA GLU A 32 -25.14 18.53 11.66
C GLU A 32 -25.01 19.46 10.43
N GLY A 33 -24.09 20.42 10.53
CA GLY A 33 -23.72 21.25 9.39
C GLY A 33 -22.99 20.45 8.32
N GLN A 34 -22.87 21.01 7.11
CA GLN A 34 -22.16 20.36 6.02
C GLN A 34 -20.67 20.08 6.30
N PRO A 35 -19.89 20.96 6.97
CA PRO A 35 -18.46 20.69 7.19
C PRO A 35 -18.17 19.48 8.10
N PRO A 36 -18.80 19.33 9.28
CA PRO A 36 -18.60 18.15 10.12
C PRO A 36 -19.00 16.84 9.43
N PHE A 37 -20.08 16.86 8.65
CA PHE A 37 -20.52 15.70 7.88
C PHE A 37 -19.47 15.28 6.84
N LEU A 38 -18.92 16.25 6.10
CA LEU A 38 -17.87 15.98 5.12
C LEU A 38 -16.60 15.44 5.75
N ASP A 39 -16.19 15.97 6.91
CA ASP A 39 -15.02 15.49 7.63
C ASP A 39 -15.17 14.02 8.03
N ARG A 40 -16.33 13.63 8.57
CA ARG A 40 -16.63 12.22 8.88
C ARG A 40 -16.63 11.35 7.63
N ALA A 41 -17.18 11.86 6.52
CA ALA A 41 -17.26 11.12 5.26
C ALA A 41 -15.88 10.86 4.67
N PHE A 42 -15.01 11.86 4.76
CA PHE A 42 -13.62 11.78 4.33
C PHE A 42 -12.81 10.80 5.16
N ASP A 43 -12.97 10.81 6.49
CA ASP A 43 -12.33 9.83 7.36
C ASP A 43 -12.81 8.40 7.08
N ALA A 44 -14.12 8.23 6.86
CA ALA A 44 -14.68 6.94 6.48
C ALA A 44 -14.18 6.46 5.12
N ALA A 45 -14.09 7.35 4.12
CA ALA A 45 -13.57 7.02 2.80
C ALA A 45 -12.09 6.62 2.84
N LEU A 46 -11.28 7.37 3.60
CA LEU A 46 -9.86 7.05 3.81
C LEU A 46 -9.69 5.70 4.53
N ALA A 47 -10.49 5.44 5.57
CA ALA A 47 -10.45 4.15 6.27
C ALA A 47 -10.78 2.98 5.32
N GLN A 48 -11.82 3.10 4.50
CA GLN A 48 -12.18 2.10 3.50
C GLN A 48 -11.07 1.89 2.46
N GLU A 49 -10.46 2.97 1.95
CA GLU A 49 -9.35 2.87 1.01
C GLU A 49 -8.12 2.21 1.65
N ILE A 50 -7.79 2.54 2.90
CA ILE A 50 -6.68 1.88 3.63
C ILE A 50 -6.92 0.38 3.71
N GLU A 51 -8.12 -0.06 4.10
CA GLU A 51 -8.45 -1.48 4.14
C GLU A 51 -8.37 -2.14 2.75
N ALA A 52 -8.85 -1.46 1.71
CA ALA A 52 -8.75 -1.94 0.33
C ALA A 52 -7.30 -2.08 -0.13
N VAL A 53 -6.44 -1.09 0.18
CA VAL A 53 -5.01 -1.10 -0.17
C VAL A 53 -4.25 -2.16 0.62
N LEU A 54 -4.55 -2.35 1.91
CA LEU A 54 -3.86 -3.33 2.76
C LEU A 54 -4.40 -4.77 2.58
N GLY A 55 -5.65 -4.91 2.14
CA GLY A 55 -6.36 -6.19 2.07
C GLY A 55 -6.54 -6.86 3.43
N THR A 56 -6.54 -6.06 4.52
CA THR A 56 -6.78 -6.47 5.90
C THR A 56 -7.10 -5.23 6.75
N SER A 57 -7.88 -5.39 7.80
CA SER A 57 -8.06 -4.35 8.82
C SER A 57 -6.87 -4.31 9.78
N LEU A 58 -6.52 -3.12 10.26
CA LEU A 58 -5.53 -2.91 11.31
C LEU A 58 -6.19 -2.97 12.69
N ALA A 59 -5.38 -3.18 13.74
CA ALA A 59 -5.86 -3.06 15.12
C ALA A 59 -6.42 -1.65 15.38
N PRO A 60 -7.52 -1.47 16.15
CA PRO A 60 -8.19 -0.18 16.31
C PRO A 60 -7.30 0.96 16.80
N SER A 61 -6.39 0.69 17.73
CA SER A 61 -5.42 1.65 18.25
C SER A 61 -4.43 2.12 17.18
N ARG A 62 -3.99 1.19 16.32
CA ARG A 62 -3.10 1.49 15.19
C ARG A 62 -3.83 2.25 14.09
N THR A 63 -5.06 1.88 13.77
CA THR A 63 -5.91 2.63 12.83
C THR A 63 -6.09 4.07 13.31
N LYS A 64 -6.38 4.27 14.60
CA LYS A 64 -6.50 5.61 15.19
C LYS A 64 -5.22 6.43 15.01
N SER A 65 -4.07 5.88 15.39
CA SER A 65 -2.76 6.56 15.24
C SER A 65 -2.44 6.90 13.78
N LEU A 66 -2.79 6.01 12.85
CA LEU A 66 -2.63 6.24 11.42
C LEU A 66 -3.54 7.37 10.93
N MET A 67 -4.82 7.36 11.30
CA MET A 67 -5.79 8.39 10.92
C MET A 67 -5.45 9.76 11.51
N GLU A 68 -4.85 9.84 12.70
CA GLU A 68 -4.35 11.10 13.27
C GLU A 68 -3.23 11.73 12.43
N ILE A 69 -2.42 10.91 11.74
CA ILE A 69 -1.38 11.38 10.82
C ILE A 69 -1.99 11.75 9.48
N LEU A 70 -2.78 10.86 8.89
CA LEU A 70 -3.39 11.07 7.57
C LEU A 70 -4.42 12.22 7.59
N GLY A 71 -5.09 12.46 8.71
CA GLY A 71 -6.00 13.58 8.88
C GLY A 71 -5.33 14.95 8.71
N ARG A 72 -4.03 15.06 9.02
CA ARG A 72 -3.25 16.30 8.77
C ARG A 72 -2.87 16.49 7.31
N GLU A 73 -2.95 15.42 6.53
CA GLU A 73 -2.60 15.36 5.11
C GLU A 73 -3.85 15.18 4.22
N ARG A 74 -5.04 15.27 4.83
CA ARG A 74 -6.33 14.97 4.20
C ARG A 74 -6.54 15.78 2.92
N ASP A 75 -6.21 17.07 2.95
CA ASP A 75 -6.37 17.98 1.80
C ASP A 75 -5.51 17.60 0.58
N ILE A 76 -4.44 16.83 0.81
CA ILE A 76 -3.55 16.36 -0.25
C ILE A 76 -4.02 14.99 -0.75
N LEU A 77 -4.58 14.17 0.12
CA LEU A 77 -5.05 12.82 -0.20
C LEU A 77 -6.44 12.80 -0.83
N ILE A 78 -7.29 13.78 -0.54
CA ILE A 78 -8.65 13.88 -1.08
C ILE A 78 -8.65 14.83 -2.26
N LEU A 79 -8.96 14.27 -3.43
CA LEU A 79 -8.92 14.99 -4.70
C LEU A 79 -10.26 15.65 -5.04
N GLY A 80 -11.35 15.19 -4.41
CA GLY A 80 -12.68 15.75 -4.57
C GLY A 80 -13.76 14.81 -4.08
N TYR A 81 -15.00 15.27 -4.12
CA TYR A 81 -16.17 14.44 -3.79
C TYR A 81 -17.38 14.85 -4.63
N SER A 82 -18.35 13.95 -4.71
CA SER A 82 -19.67 14.21 -5.29
C SER A 82 -20.74 13.52 -4.46
N GLU A 83 -21.91 14.14 -4.34
CA GLU A 83 -23.07 13.50 -3.71
C GLU A 83 -23.73 12.58 -4.74
N ALA A 84 -23.89 11.30 -4.41
CA ALA A 84 -24.64 10.39 -5.25
C ALA A 84 -26.13 10.69 -5.05
N SER A 85 -26.80 11.20 -6.08
CA SER A 85 -28.25 11.43 -6.02
C SER A 85 -28.96 10.12 -5.67
N THR A 86 -29.62 10.08 -4.52
CA THR A 86 -30.53 8.99 -4.17
C THR A 86 -31.64 9.00 -5.20
N ALA A 87 -31.75 7.91 -5.99
CA ALA A 87 -32.90 7.74 -6.87
C ALA A 87 -34.16 7.75 -5.99
N ALA A 88 -35.00 8.75 -6.19
CA ALA A 88 -36.30 8.86 -5.55
C ALA A 88 -37.12 7.60 -5.88
N GLY A 89 -37.17 6.64 -4.96
CA GLY A 89 -37.79 5.35 -5.22
C GLY A 89 -37.94 4.43 -4.01
N ALA A 90 -37.72 4.91 -2.79
CA ALA A 90 -38.15 4.22 -1.59
C ALA A 90 -38.90 5.24 -0.72
N GLU A 91 -40.18 4.95 -0.51
CA GLU A 91 -41.07 5.67 0.39
C GLU A 91 -40.36 5.98 1.71
N ALA A 92 -40.36 7.26 2.07
CA ALA A 92 -39.90 7.75 3.36
C ALA A 92 -40.80 7.19 4.47
N VAL A 93 -40.52 5.97 4.90
CA VAL A 93 -41.01 5.42 6.16
C VAL A 93 -39.91 5.66 7.18
N ASN A 94 -40.15 6.66 8.05
CA ASN A 94 -39.36 7.11 9.21
C ASN A 94 -38.33 8.22 8.97
N ALA A 95 -38.81 9.46 9.10
CA ALA A 95 -38.02 10.70 9.10
C ALA A 95 -37.23 10.92 10.41
N THR A 96 -36.36 9.97 10.76
CA THR A 96 -35.41 10.12 11.89
C THR A 96 -33.96 9.84 11.50
N GLU A 97 -33.70 9.26 10.34
CA GLU A 97 -32.34 8.91 9.88
C GLU A 97 -32.17 9.26 8.39
N ALA A 98 -31.86 10.52 8.10
CA ALA A 98 -31.53 10.92 6.73
C ALA A 98 -30.13 10.39 6.40
N THR A 99 -30.01 9.36 5.56
CA THR A 99 -28.71 8.93 5.04
C THR A 99 -28.32 9.76 3.81
N ARG A 100 -27.03 10.07 3.69
CA ARG A 100 -26.43 10.70 2.52
C ARG A 100 -25.31 9.82 2.00
N THR A 101 -25.26 9.66 0.69
CA THR A 101 -24.21 8.92 0.01
C THR A 101 -23.25 9.88 -0.68
N LEU A 102 -21.96 9.75 -0.37
CA LEU A 102 -20.87 10.49 -0.97
C LEU A 102 -19.97 9.55 -1.76
N VAL A 103 -19.53 10.00 -2.92
CA VAL A 103 -18.43 9.39 -3.67
C VAL A 103 -17.23 10.31 -3.49
N VAL A 104 -16.23 9.83 -2.77
CA VAL A 104 -14.99 10.56 -2.46
C VAL A 104 -13.88 10.00 -3.34
N ARG A 105 -13.19 10.89 -4.05
CA ARG A 105 -12.06 10.54 -4.89
C ARG A 105 -10.77 10.71 -4.10
N ILE A 106 -10.03 9.63 -3.95
CA ILE A 106 -8.79 9.59 -3.16
C ILE A 106 -7.59 9.42 -4.09
N ASP A 107 -6.50 10.11 -3.79
CA ASP A 107 -5.19 9.83 -4.36
C ASP A 107 -4.65 8.50 -3.82
N GLY A 108 -5.08 7.40 -4.46
CA GLY A 108 -4.66 6.06 -4.09
C GLY A 108 -3.14 5.85 -4.21
N ALA A 109 -2.47 6.55 -5.15
CA ALA A 109 -1.03 6.46 -5.31
C ALA A 109 -0.30 7.19 -4.15
N GLY A 110 -0.74 8.41 -3.83
CA GLY A 110 -0.25 9.18 -2.69
C GLY A 110 -0.47 8.44 -1.36
N LEU A 111 -1.67 7.92 -1.13
CA LEU A 111 -1.99 7.14 0.06
C LEU A 111 -1.12 5.88 0.16
N ARG A 112 -0.98 5.10 -0.92
CA ARG A 112 -0.11 3.90 -0.93
C ARG A 112 1.33 4.25 -0.61
N ASN A 113 1.86 5.32 -1.21
CA ASN A 113 3.21 5.81 -0.90
C ASN A 113 3.32 6.20 0.58
N ARG A 114 2.30 6.84 1.14
CA ARG A 114 2.29 7.23 2.55
C ARG A 114 2.26 6.02 3.48
N LEU A 115 1.40 5.03 3.21
CA LEU A 115 1.33 3.77 3.96
C LEU A 115 2.64 2.98 3.86
N ARG A 116 3.31 3.01 2.71
CA ARG A 116 4.64 2.43 2.53
C ARG A 116 5.68 3.14 3.39
N ASP A 117 5.73 4.46 3.31
CA ASP A 117 6.70 5.28 4.05
C ASP A 117 6.55 5.11 5.58
N LEU A 118 5.33 4.87 6.06
CA LEU A 118 5.04 4.58 7.47
C LEU A 118 5.32 3.12 7.88
N GLY A 119 5.58 2.24 6.92
CA GLY A 119 5.80 0.79 7.15
C GLY A 119 4.52 -0.05 7.19
N VAL A 120 3.35 0.58 7.14
CA VAL A 120 2.05 -0.07 7.32
C VAL A 120 1.79 -1.12 6.24
N MET A 121 2.19 -0.86 5.00
CA MET A 121 2.09 -1.83 3.89
C MET A 121 2.75 -3.17 4.21
N PHE A 122 3.88 -3.16 4.93
CA PHE A 122 4.67 -4.36 5.20
C PHE A 122 4.25 -5.07 6.48
N THR A 123 3.66 -4.33 7.42
CA THR A 123 3.42 -4.81 8.78
C THR A 123 1.93 -4.88 9.14
N ALA A 124 1.02 -4.69 8.18
CA ALA A 124 -0.42 -4.76 8.41
C ALA A 124 -0.88 -6.13 8.93
N ARG A 125 -0.26 -7.22 8.45
CA ARG A 125 -0.63 -8.60 8.80
C ARG A 125 0.15 -9.18 9.98
N ALA A 126 1.39 -8.75 10.14
CA ALA A 126 2.27 -9.22 11.19
C ALA A 126 3.25 -8.11 11.57
N SER A 127 3.54 -8.00 12.86
CA SER A 127 4.58 -7.09 13.33
C SER A 127 5.95 -7.57 12.83
N SER A 128 6.78 -6.64 12.38
CA SER A 128 8.16 -6.93 11.96
C SER A 128 9.13 -6.74 13.12
N PRO A 129 9.99 -7.74 13.40
CA PRO A 129 10.96 -7.63 14.48
C PRO A 129 12.10 -6.68 14.11
N TYR A 130 12.66 -6.00 15.10
CA TYR A 130 13.91 -5.25 14.96
C TYR A 130 14.67 -5.21 16.28
N VAL A 131 15.99 -5.05 16.25
CA VAL A 131 16.79 -4.85 17.46
C VAL A 131 16.88 -3.36 17.77
N LEU A 132 16.51 -2.97 18.98
CA LEU A 132 16.64 -1.58 19.45
C LEU A 132 17.88 -1.43 20.33
N GLN A 133 18.75 -0.49 19.99
CA GLN A 133 19.89 -0.08 20.80
C GLN A 133 19.75 1.40 21.14
N LEU A 134 19.77 1.72 22.44
CA LEU A 134 19.70 3.10 22.92
C LEU A 134 21.07 3.51 23.45
N SER A 135 21.58 4.65 23.02
CA SER A 135 22.87 5.19 23.46
C SER A 135 22.73 6.64 23.93
N GLY A 136 22.98 6.89 25.21
CA GLY A 136 22.89 8.24 25.77
C GLY A 136 21.47 8.85 25.73
N VAL A 137 20.42 8.01 25.80
CA VAL A 137 19.02 8.45 25.78
C VAL A 137 18.40 8.30 27.16
N GLU A 138 17.80 9.36 27.68
CA GLU A 138 17.05 9.31 28.95
C GLU A 138 15.71 8.57 28.77
N PRO A 139 15.26 7.74 29.75
CA PRO A 139 14.00 7.00 29.65
C PRO A 139 12.75 7.86 29.43
N SER A 140 12.71 9.08 30.01
CA SER A 140 11.61 10.02 29.80
C SER A 140 11.46 10.45 28.34
N ARG A 141 12.56 10.44 27.58
CA ARG A 141 12.60 10.88 26.19
C ARG A 141 12.20 9.78 25.20
N THR A 142 12.08 8.53 25.65
CA THR A 142 11.62 7.40 24.82
C THR A 142 10.14 7.06 25.01
N MET A 143 9.38 7.84 25.81
CA MET A 143 7.95 7.59 26.04
C MET A 143 7.13 7.42 24.75
N ARG A 144 7.51 8.15 23.69
CA ARG A 144 6.80 8.11 22.41
C ARG A 144 7.18 6.92 21.52
N LEU A 145 8.20 6.15 21.90
CA LEU A 145 8.72 5.04 21.09
C LEU A 145 7.67 3.93 20.93
N GLY A 146 6.88 3.64 21.97
CA GLY A 146 5.81 2.65 21.89
C GLY A 146 4.75 3.00 20.85
N ALA A 147 4.33 4.27 20.78
CA ALA A 147 3.37 4.73 19.77
C ALA A 147 3.94 4.65 18.35
N LEU A 148 5.22 4.95 18.17
CA LEU A 148 5.91 4.84 16.88
C LEU A 148 6.09 3.39 16.43
N GLN A 149 6.44 2.49 17.37
CA GLN A 149 6.48 1.05 17.16
C GLN A 149 5.13 0.50 16.73
N GLU A 150 4.06 0.89 17.44
CA GLU A 150 2.70 0.47 17.13
C GLU A 150 2.24 0.96 15.74
N LEU A 151 2.44 2.25 15.44
CA LEU A 151 2.11 2.84 14.15
C LEU A 151 2.79 2.09 12.99
N SER A 152 4.11 1.92 13.08
CA SER A 152 4.90 1.26 12.04
C SER A 152 4.78 -0.27 12.04
N GLY A 153 4.11 -0.86 13.04
CA GLY A 153 3.98 -2.31 13.20
C GLY A 153 5.33 -2.99 13.42
N LEU A 154 6.18 -2.39 14.24
CA LEU A 154 7.52 -2.84 14.55
C LEU A 154 7.62 -3.27 16.01
N ALA A 155 8.16 -4.45 16.27
CA ALA A 155 8.35 -4.98 17.61
C ALA A 155 9.84 -5.11 17.95
N PRO A 156 10.31 -4.52 19.06
CA PRO A 156 11.69 -4.72 19.49
C PRO A 156 11.91 -6.17 19.93
N THR A 157 13.02 -6.77 19.50
CA THR A 157 13.50 -8.08 19.95
C THR A 157 14.86 -7.93 20.63
N PRO A 158 15.14 -8.68 21.71
CA PRO A 158 16.41 -8.60 22.44
C PRO A 158 17.61 -9.11 21.62
N ALA A 159 17.39 -10.01 20.66
CA ALA A 159 18.41 -10.53 19.76
C ALA A 159 17.86 -10.60 18.34
N GLY A 160 18.71 -10.22 17.38
CA GLY A 160 18.40 -10.24 15.95
C GLY A 160 19.08 -11.41 15.24
N GLY A 161 18.40 -11.96 14.24
CA GLY A 161 19.03 -12.84 13.25
C GLY A 161 19.70 -12.04 12.13
N GLN A 162 20.29 -12.73 11.15
CA GLN A 162 20.96 -12.11 10.00
C GLN A 162 20.05 -11.17 9.19
N ASP A 163 18.74 -11.44 9.21
CA ASP A 163 17.71 -10.66 8.50
C ASP A 163 16.95 -9.67 9.40
N THR A 164 17.40 -9.47 10.65
CA THR A 164 16.73 -8.54 11.58
C THR A 164 17.42 -7.18 11.57
N PRO A 165 16.70 -6.09 11.23
CA PRO A 165 17.30 -4.76 11.23
C PRO A 165 17.66 -4.31 12.65
N VAL A 166 18.78 -3.60 12.78
CA VAL A 166 19.28 -3.05 14.05
C VAL A 166 19.16 -1.53 14.00
N LEU A 167 18.32 -0.98 14.88
CA LEU A 167 18.13 0.45 15.06
C LEU A 167 18.92 0.92 16.27
N THR A 168 19.93 1.75 16.06
CA THR A 168 20.61 2.51 17.11
C THR A 168 20.03 3.92 17.16
N LEU A 169 19.47 4.31 18.31
CA LEU A 169 19.04 5.68 18.59
C LEU A 169 19.98 6.31 19.62
N SER A 170 20.38 7.55 19.37
CA SER A 170 21.16 8.34 20.32
C SER A 170 20.66 9.78 20.41
N GLN A 171 20.96 10.42 21.54
CA GLN A 171 20.56 11.80 21.80
C GLN A 171 21.64 12.58 22.54
N LEU A 172 22.64 13.06 21.79
CA LEU A 172 23.67 13.98 22.27
C LEU A 172 23.40 15.36 21.66
N GLY A 173 22.30 16.00 22.10
CA GLY A 173 21.74 17.20 21.47
C GLY A 173 20.52 16.86 20.61
N ALA A 174 20.70 16.87 19.28
CA ALA A 174 19.70 16.38 18.34
C ALA A 174 19.52 14.86 18.45
N TRP A 175 18.36 14.35 18.02
CA TRP A 175 18.16 12.92 17.85
C TRP A 175 18.96 12.43 16.65
N SER A 176 19.62 11.28 16.81
CA SER A 176 20.27 10.57 15.72
C SER A 176 19.80 9.12 15.68
N ALA A 177 19.52 8.63 14.49
CA ALA A 177 19.12 7.26 14.23
C ALA A 177 20.03 6.64 13.19
N VAL A 178 20.47 5.42 13.45
CA VAL A 178 21.21 4.59 12.50
C VAL A 178 20.48 3.26 12.42
N LEU A 179 20.04 2.89 11.22
CA LEU A 179 19.41 1.60 10.95
C LEU A 179 20.32 0.77 10.06
N THR A 180 20.65 -0.46 10.46
CA THR A 180 21.48 -1.38 9.68
C THR A 180 20.78 -2.71 9.43
N LEU A 181 21.07 -3.34 8.28
CA LEU A 181 20.71 -4.72 7.98
C LEU A 181 21.76 -5.33 7.04
N GLY A 182 22.58 -6.24 7.55
CA GLY A 182 23.77 -6.71 6.83
C GLY A 182 24.67 -5.53 6.45
N GLU A 183 25.01 -5.42 5.17
CA GLU A 183 25.80 -4.30 4.63
C GLU A 183 24.99 -3.01 4.40
N TRP A 184 23.64 -3.09 4.46
CA TRP A 184 22.81 -1.91 4.25
C TRP A 184 22.77 -1.04 5.51
N ARG A 185 22.84 0.28 5.33
CA ARG A 185 22.79 1.28 6.39
C ARG A 185 22.03 2.52 5.94
N SER A 186 21.17 3.04 6.81
CA SER A 186 20.60 4.39 6.72
C SER A 186 20.88 5.15 8.02
N SER A 187 21.11 6.46 7.91
CA SER A 187 21.35 7.31 9.07
C SER A 187 20.69 8.68 8.91
N HIS A 188 19.99 9.14 9.95
CA HIS A 188 19.29 10.42 9.98
C HIS A 188 19.54 11.16 11.29
N THR A 189 19.48 12.48 11.26
CA THR A 189 19.55 13.34 12.45
C THR A 189 18.47 14.40 12.37
N ALA A 190 17.72 14.60 13.45
CA ALA A 190 16.61 15.54 13.48
C ALA A 190 16.33 16.06 14.90
N LYS A 191 15.40 17.01 15.01
CA LYS A 191 15.08 17.65 16.30
C LYS A 191 14.23 16.75 17.18
N THR A 192 13.42 15.89 16.58
CA THR A 192 12.48 15.02 17.29
C THR A 192 12.72 13.54 16.99
N LEU A 193 12.26 12.68 17.91
CA LEU A 193 12.30 11.23 17.76
C LEU A 193 11.49 10.78 16.54
N ASP A 194 10.31 11.36 16.34
CA ASP A 194 9.43 11.08 15.21
C ASP A 194 10.10 11.29 13.87
N GLU A 195 10.77 12.42 13.70
CA GLU A 195 11.44 12.77 12.45
C GLU A 195 12.52 11.73 12.12
N VAL A 196 13.40 11.39 13.08
CA VAL A 196 14.44 10.39 12.82
C VAL A 196 13.88 8.99 12.63
N TRP A 197 12.85 8.61 13.39
CA TRP A 197 12.20 7.31 13.29
C TRP A 197 11.56 7.12 11.92
N LEU A 198 10.69 8.05 11.52
CA LEU A 198 9.99 7.97 10.24
C LEU A 198 10.98 8.04 9.07
N ALA A 199 12.08 8.79 9.18
CA ALA A 199 13.08 8.88 8.13
C ALA A 199 13.86 7.57 7.91
N VAL A 200 14.44 6.97 8.98
CA VAL A 200 15.19 5.70 8.82
C VAL A 200 14.29 4.56 8.36
N TRP A 201 13.06 4.50 8.87
CA TRP A 201 12.12 3.44 8.50
C TRP A 201 11.57 3.64 7.09
N LYS A 202 11.32 4.88 6.66
CA LYS A 202 11.00 5.16 5.26
C LYS A 202 12.07 4.63 4.31
N ASP A 203 13.34 4.88 4.61
CA ASP A 203 14.45 4.38 3.78
C ASP A 203 14.49 2.84 3.74
N TYR A 204 14.25 2.20 4.88
CA TYR A 204 14.19 0.75 4.98
C TYR A 204 13.04 0.16 4.15
N PHE A 205 11.84 0.70 4.29
CA PHE A 205 10.64 0.26 3.58
C PHE A 205 10.66 0.61 2.09
N SER A 206 11.52 1.55 1.69
CA SER A 206 11.74 1.91 0.28
C SER A 206 12.80 1.05 -0.41
N ARG A 207 13.41 0.08 0.29
CA ARG A 207 14.44 -0.78 -0.29
C ARG A 207 13.89 -1.64 -1.45
N PRO A 208 14.66 -1.76 -2.55
CA PRO A 208 14.38 -2.76 -3.58
C PRO A 208 14.30 -4.16 -2.95
N GLY A 209 13.26 -4.92 -3.28
CA GLY A 209 12.99 -6.25 -2.72
C GLY A 209 12.02 -6.27 -1.54
N LEU A 210 12.02 -5.23 -0.69
CA LEU A 210 11.02 -5.14 0.37
C LEU A 210 9.66 -4.72 -0.21
N ALA A 211 9.65 -3.74 -1.12
CA ALA A 211 8.45 -3.22 -1.80
C ALA A 211 7.52 -4.33 -2.34
N VAL A 212 8.10 -5.41 -2.86
CA VAL A 212 7.39 -6.57 -3.41
C VAL A 212 6.70 -7.42 -2.32
N GLN A 213 7.20 -7.40 -1.09
CA GLN A 213 6.63 -8.11 0.06
C GLN A 213 5.47 -7.36 0.72
N GLY A 214 5.50 -6.02 0.74
CA GLY A 214 4.46 -5.18 1.34
C GLY A 214 3.29 -4.85 0.44
N GLU A 215 3.37 -5.18 -0.85
CA GLU A 215 2.18 -5.18 -1.68
C GLU A 215 1.21 -6.26 -1.14
N SER A 216 -0.03 -5.86 -0.87
CA SER A 216 -1.13 -6.80 -0.67
C SER A 216 -1.49 -7.42 -2.02
N GLY A 217 -1.86 -8.69 -2.07
CA GLY A 217 -2.23 -9.36 -3.32
C GLY A 217 -1.99 -10.86 -3.28
N LEU A 218 -2.65 -11.57 -4.19
CA LEU A 218 -2.50 -13.01 -4.37
C LEU A 218 -1.13 -13.29 -4.98
N LEU A 219 -0.44 -14.28 -4.43
CA LEU A 219 0.83 -14.75 -4.99
C LEU A 219 0.50 -15.75 -6.10
N VAL A 220 0.77 -15.37 -7.34
CA VAL A 220 0.52 -16.18 -8.53
C VAL A 220 1.85 -16.73 -9.01
N ARG A 221 2.01 -18.05 -8.94
CA ARG A 221 3.15 -18.78 -9.48
C ARG A 221 2.69 -19.48 -10.75
N VAL A 222 3.38 -19.24 -11.86
CA VAL A 222 3.10 -19.95 -13.11
C VAL A 222 4.38 -20.63 -13.56
N SER A 223 4.29 -21.91 -13.93
CA SER A 223 5.45 -22.74 -14.25
C SER A 223 5.26 -23.50 -15.55
N GLY A 224 6.38 -23.90 -16.16
CA GLY A 224 6.41 -24.70 -17.38
C GLY A 224 7.04 -24.00 -18.59
N TRP A 225 7.68 -22.83 -18.40
CA TRP A 225 8.36 -22.15 -19.49
C TRP A 225 9.73 -22.74 -19.79
N LEU A 226 10.13 -22.75 -21.06
CA LEU A 226 11.46 -23.23 -21.50
C LEU A 226 12.53 -22.14 -21.46
N SER A 227 12.15 -20.88 -21.28
CA SER A 227 13.07 -19.74 -21.28
C SER A 227 12.53 -18.57 -20.46
N SER A 228 13.42 -17.67 -20.05
CA SER A 228 13.08 -16.46 -19.28
C SER A 228 12.20 -15.46 -20.05
N MET A 229 12.10 -15.59 -21.37
CA MET A 229 11.19 -14.80 -22.20
C MET A 229 9.73 -15.15 -21.94
N GLY A 230 9.43 -16.41 -21.59
CA GLY A 230 8.06 -16.88 -21.34
C GLY A 230 7.36 -16.09 -20.23
N PRO A 231 7.93 -16.01 -19.01
CA PRO A 231 7.42 -15.16 -17.95
C PRO A 231 7.24 -13.70 -18.37
N MET A 232 8.18 -13.12 -19.12
CA MET A 232 8.07 -11.71 -19.54
C MET A 232 6.93 -11.45 -20.52
N GLU A 233 6.69 -12.35 -21.47
CA GLU A 233 5.54 -12.25 -22.39
C GLU A 233 4.22 -12.49 -21.67
N PHE A 234 4.20 -13.42 -20.70
CA PHE A 234 3.04 -13.64 -19.86
C PHE A 234 2.74 -12.44 -18.97
N ASP A 235 3.78 -11.79 -18.45
CA ASP A 235 3.65 -10.51 -17.76
C ASP A 235 2.97 -9.51 -18.67
N ARG A 236 3.50 -9.22 -19.86
CA ARG A 236 2.85 -8.31 -20.84
C ARG A 236 1.40 -8.69 -21.16
N LEU A 237 1.08 -9.98 -21.28
CA LEU A 237 -0.28 -10.44 -21.50
C LEU A 237 -1.22 -10.01 -20.37
N MET A 238 -0.77 -10.09 -19.11
CA MET A 238 -1.56 -9.67 -17.95
C MET A 238 -1.84 -8.16 -17.91
N ASP A 239 -1.07 -7.31 -18.61
CA ASP A 239 -1.39 -5.88 -18.73
C ASP A 239 -2.72 -5.62 -19.44
N SER A 240 -3.17 -6.57 -20.25
CA SER A 240 -4.46 -6.47 -20.96
C SER A 240 -5.67 -6.82 -20.09
N TRP A 241 -5.47 -7.39 -18.90
CA TRP A 241 -6.56 -7.95 -18.06
C TRP A 241 -7.06 -6.95 -17.02
N ARG A 242 -7.48 -5.76 -17.47
CA ARG A 242 -7.82 -4.63 -16.59
C ARG A 242 -9.03 -4.89 -15.67
N GLU A 243 -9.91 -5.82 -16.04
CA GLU A 243 -11.09 -6.17 -15.25
C GLU A 243 -10.74 -7.14 -14.10
N GLU A 244 -9.80 -8.05 -14.35
CA GLU A 244 -9.40 -9.09 -13.40
C GLU A 244 -8.14 -8.72 -12.60
N VAL A 245 -7.31 -7.82 -13.12
CA VAL A 245 -6.04 -7.37 -12.53
C VAL A 245 -6.12 -5.86 -12.29
N GLN A 246 -6.24 -5.47 -11.03
CA GLN A 246 -6.16 -4.07 -10.63
C GLN A 246 -4.71 -3.57 -10.66
N HIS A 247 -3.81 -4.38 -10.11
CA HIS A 247 -2.39 -4.11 -10.05
C HIS A 247 -1.63 -5.42 -10.09
N LYS A 248 -0.45 -5.42 -10.70
CA LYS A 248 0.45 -6.58 -10.69
C LYS A 248 1.89 -6.11 -10.55
N THR A 249 2.67 -6.95 -9.90
CA THR A 249 4.11 -6.80 -9.80
C THR A 249 4.77 -8.14 -10.06
N LEU A 250 5.68 -8.20 -11.03
CA LEU A 250 6.55 -9.35 -11.21
C LEU A 250 7.53 -9.40 -10.04
N VAL A 251 7.34 -10.38 -9.16
CA VAL A 251 8.18 -10.60 -7.97
C VAL A 251 9.53 -11.14 -8.37
N GLY A 252 9.56 -12.05 -9.35
CA GLY A 252 10.78 -12.66 -9.82
C GLY A 252 10.55 -13.70 -10.91
N VAL A 253 11.65 -14.08 -11.53
CA VAL A 253 11.73 -15.20 -12.46
C VAL A 253 12.75 -16.18 -11.90
N GLU A 254 12.28 -17.38 -11.56
CA GLU A 254 13.04 -18.44 -10.90
C GLU A 254 13.23 -19.63 -11.85
N MET A 255 14.28 -20.42 -11.62
CA MET A 255 14.39 -21.74 -12.23
C MET A 255 13.74 -22.79 -11.33
N ASP A 256 12.96 -23.69 -11.93
CA ASP A 256 12.34 -24.82 -11.25
C ASP A 256 12.50 -26.08 -12.12
N GLY A 257 13.46 -26.93 -11.76
CA GLY A 257 13.88 -28.06 -12.58
C GLY A 257 14.44 -27.62 -13.96
N PRO A 258 13.98 -28.22 -15.08
CA PRO A 258 14.42 -27.83 -16.43
C PRO A 258 13.69 -26.58 -16.97
N GLY A 259 12.76 -26.00 -16.21
CA GLY A 259 11.91 -24.91 -16.66
C GLY A 259 12.09 -23.61 -15.88
N MET A 260 11.49 -22.55 -16.40
CA MET A 260 11.38 -21.25 -15.77
C MET A 260 10.01 -21.09 -15.12
N VAL A 261 10.00 -20.34 -14.04
CA VAL A 261 8.83 -19.97 -13.27
C VAL A 261 8.81 -18.47 -13.12
N GLY A 262 7.64 -17.89 -13.33
CA GLY A 262 7.36 -16.51 -13.00
C GLY A 262 6.54 -16.45 -11.74
N VAL A 263 6.88 -15.53 -10.86
CA VAL A 263 6.15 -15.26 -9.65
C VAL A 263 5.65 -13.84 -9.72
N TRP A 264 4.35 -13.67 -9.57
CA TRP A 264 3.69 -12.38 -9.53
C TRP A 264 2.95 -12.20 -8.23
N ARG A 265 2.82 -10.93 -7.87
CA ARG A 265 1.85 -10.50 -6.90
C ARG A 265 0.75 -9.75 -7.63
N VAL A 266 -0.50 -10.18 -7.44
CA VAL A 266 -1.65 -9.66 -8.19
C VAL A 266 -2.73 -9.18 -7.23
N GLN A 267 -3.10 -7.90 -7.36
CA GLN A 267 -4.29 -7.33 -6.74
C GLN A 267 -5.47 -7.52 -7.68
N THR A 268 -6.57 -8.09 -7.18
CA THR A 268 -7.77 -8.37 -7.96
C THR A 268 -9.03 -8.05 -7.18
N ARG A 269 -10.10 -7.64 -7.87
CA ARG A 269 -11.45 -7.49 -7.28
C ARG A 269 -12.12 -8.86 -7.03
N SER A 270 -11.71 -9.89 -7.76
CA SER A 270 -12.32 -11.22 -7.68
C SER A 270 -11.28 -12.31 -7.90
N ARG A 271 -10.97 -13.06 -6.84
CA ARG A 271 -10.08 -14.23 -6.91
C ARG A 271 -10.59 -15.24 -7.93
N ASP A 272 -11.90 -15.46 -8.00
CA ASP A 272 -12.50 -16.45 -8.91
C ASP A 272 -12.36 -16.04 -10.38
N ALA A 273 -12.60 -14.75 -10.69
CA ALA A 273 -12.43 -14.25 -12.05
C ALA A 273 -10.95 -14.34 -12.49
N LEU A 274 -10.03 -13.91 -11.62
CA LEU A 274 -8.59 -14.02 -11.87
C LEU A 274 -8.15 -15.47 -12.05
N THR A 275 -8.64 -16.39 -11.20
CA THR A 275 -8.29 -17.82 -11.28
C THR A 275 -8.75 -18.43 -12.59
N LYS A 276 -9.99 -18.15 -13.01
CA LYS A 276 -10.50 -18.63 -14.31
C LYS A 276 -9.68 -18.08 -15.48
N ARG A 277 -9.33 -16.78 -15.43
CA ARG A 277 -8.53 -16.12 -16.47
C ARG A 277 -7.12 -16.71 -16.58
N LEU A 278 -6.44 -16.87 -15.45
CA LEU A 278 -5.11 -17.47 -15.37
C LEU A 278 -5.12 -18.93 -15.84
N ALA A 279 -6.07 -19.73 -15.38
CA ALA A 279 -6.19 -21.13 -15.79
C ALA A 279 -6.42 -21.27 -17.31
N GLY A 280 -7.25 -20.39 -17.89
CA GLY A 280 -7.48 -20.36 -19.34
C GLY A 280 -6.22 -20.01 -20.13
N ALA A 281 -5.52 -18.95 -19.72
CA ALA A 281 -4.28 -18.51 -20.38
C ALA A 281 -3.15 -19.55 -20.25
N ALA A 282 -3.01 -20.16 -19.08
CA ALA A 282 -2.01 -21.18 -18.83
C ALA A 282 -2.27 -22.48 -19.60
N LYS A 283 -3.52 -22.94 -19.65
CA LYS A 283 -3.91 -24.14 -20.41
C LYS A 283 -3.60 -24.00 -21.90
N ALA A 284 -3.79 -22.81 -22.47
CA ALA A 284 -3.46 -22.54 -23.88
C ALA A 284 -1.96 -22.72 -24.20
N GLN A 285 -1.10 -22.62 -23.18
CA GLN A 285 0.36 -22.70 -23.32
C GLN A 285 0.97 -23.93 -22.63
N GLY A 286 0.15 -24.85 -22.11
CA GLY A 286 0.62 -26.02 -21.36
C GLY A 286 1.28 -25.69 -20.02
N LEU A 287 0.95 -24.54 -19.43
CA LEU A 287 1.53 -24.05 -18.18
C LEU A 287 0.71 -24.50 -16.96
N THR A 288 1.35 -24.54 -15.80
CA THR A 288 0.70 -24.79 -14.51
C THR A 288 0.60 -23.51 -13.71
N VAL A 289 -0.53 -23.30 -13.02
CA VAL A 289 -0.79 -22.11 -12.19
C VAL A 289 -1.05 -22.54 -10.76
N GLU A 290 -0.42 -21.84 -9.82
CA GLU A 290 -0.68 -21.92 -8.39
C GLU A 290 -0.97 -20.52 -7.85
N ILE A 291 -2.03 -20.38 -7.04
CA ILE A 291 -2.46 -19.09 -6.45
C ILE A 291 -2.51 -19.25 -4.94
N ARG A 292 -1.65 -18.52 -4.23
CA ARG A 292 -1.60 -18.47 -2.77
C ARG A 292 -2.29 -17.21 -2.26
#